data_AF-A0A2H0SHM2-F1
#
_entry.id   AF-A0A2H0SHM2-F1
#
_cell.length_a   1.000
_cell.length_b   1.000
_cell.length_c   1.000
_cell.angle_alpha   90.00
_cell.angle_beta   90.00
_cell.angle_gamma   90.00
#
_symmetry.space_group_name_H-M   'P 1'
#
loop_
_entity.id
_entity.type
_entity.pdbx_description
1 polymer ?
#
loop_
_entity_poly.entity_id
_entity_poly.type
_entity_poly.pdbx_seq_one_letter_code
_entity_poly.pdbx_strand_id
1 'polypeptide(L)'
;MKKFYITTTLPYVNAEPHLGFALEIVQADALARYKRLENREVFFNFGVDEHGLKIYRKAIEANKKPQKYCDEYALKFDALKQGL
;
A
#
# COMPACT_ATOMS: atom_id res chain seq x y z
N MET A 1 3.45 20.62 19.43
CA MET A 1 2.67 19.60 18.69
C MET A 1 3.20 18.22 19.02
N LYS A 2 2.35 17.25 19.35
CA LYS A 2 2.78 15.84 19.51
C LYS A 2 2.84 15.17 18.14
N LYS A 3 3.89 14.41 17.89
CA LYS A 3 4.02 13.60 16.66
C LYS A 3 3.14 12.36 16.75
N PHE A 4 2.63 11.92 15.61
CA PHE A 4 1.87 10.68 15.47
C PHE A 4 2.28 10.00 14.16
N TYR A 5 2.78 8.77 14.27
CA TYR A 5 3.16 7.96 13.12
C TYR A 5 2.23 6.76 13.03
N ILE A 6 1.64 6.56 11.85
CA ILE A 6 0.78 5.41 11.55
C ILE A 6 1.20 4.81 10.21
N THR A 7 1.09 3.48 10.12
CA THR A 7 1.42 2.70 8.93
C THR A 7 0.26 1.75 8.62
N THR A 8 0.15 1.32 7.37
CA THR A 8 -0.56 0.08 7.04
C THR A 8 0.43 -1.07 6.89
N THR A 9 -0.08 -2.28 6.81
CA THR A 9 0.64 -3.40 6.22
C THR A 9 1.06 -3.07 4.79
N LEU A 10 2.21 -3.59 4.34
CA LEU A 10 2.64 -3.52 2.94
C LEU A 10 2.07 -4.73 2.18
N PRO A 11 1.10 -4.55 1.27
CA PRO A 11 0.56 -5.65 0.47
C PRO A 11 1.63 -6.22 -0.47
N TYR A 12 1.72 -7.54 -0.57
CA TYR A 12 2.58 -8.18 -1.56
C TYR A 12 2.06 -7.92 -2.98
N VAL A 13 2.95 -7.56 -3.90
CA VAL A 13 2.60 -7.27 -5.31
C VAL A 13 2.35 -8.51 -6.18
N ASN A 14 1.83 -9.58 -5.61
CA ASN A 14 1.57 -10.85 -6.32
C ASN A 14 0.09 -11.07 -6.67
N ALA A 15 -0.79 -10.12 -6.37
CA ALA A 15 -2.23 -10.18 -6.62
C ALA A 15 -2.85 -8.79 -6.80
N GLU A 16 -4.03 -8.71 -7.42
CA GLU A 16 -4.77 -7.46 -7.58
C GLU A 16 -5.23 -6.89 -6.22
N PRO A 17 -5.32 -5.56 -6.07
CA PRO A 17 -5.93 -4.95 -4.90
C PRO A 17 -7.40 -5.39 -4.75
N HIS A 18 -7.83 -5.62 -3.51
CA HIS A 18 -9.17 -6.08 -3.16
C HIS A 18 -9.72 -5.34 -1.94
N LEU A 19 -11.00 -5.54 -1.61
CA LEU A 19 -11.71 -4.84 -0.54
C LEU A 19 -10.99 -4.90 0.83
N GLY A 20 -10.34 -6.02 1.14
CA GLY A 20 -9.55 -6.14 2.37
C GLY A 20 -8.43 -5.10 2.52
N PHE A 21 -7.71 -4.78 1.43
CA PHE A 21 -6.67 -3.73 1.47
C PHE A 21 -7.30 -2.34 1.58
N ALA A 22 -8.40 -2.11 0.85
CA ALA A 22 -9.13 -0.85 0.93
C ALA A 22 -9.62 -0.56 2.35
N LEU A 23 -10.13 -1.58 3.05
CA LEU A 23 -10.62 -1.46 4.42
C LEU A 23 -9.52 -0.97 5.37
N GLU A 24 -8.32 -1.57 5.32
CA GLU A 24 -7.19 -1.17 6.16
C GLU A 24 -6.74 0.27 5.87
N ILE A 25 -6.65 0.64 4.59
CA ILE A 25 -6.28 2.01 4.17
C ILE A 25 -7.28 3.03 4.71
N VAL A 26 -8.58 2.79 4.55
CA VAL A 26 -9.64 3.70 5.01
C VAL A 26 -9.63 3.86 6.54
N GLN A 27 -9.42 2.75 7.28
CA GLN A 27 -9.34 2.81 8.75
C GLN A 27 -8.13 3.63 9.21
N ALA A 28 -6.96 3.39 8.61
CA ALA A 28 -5.75 4.13 8.93
C ALA A 28 -5.87 5.61 8.54
N ASP A 29 -6.46 5.92 7.39
CA ASP A 29 -6.69 7.30 6.94
C ASP A 29 -7.67 8.05 7.86
N ALA A 30 -8.78 7.40 8.26
CA ALA A 30 -9.74 7.98 9.20
C ALA A 30 -9.07 8.35 10.53
N LEU A 31 -8.22 7.46 11.06
CA LEU A 31 -7.46 7.73 12.28
C LEU A 31 -6.41 8.83 12.07
N ALA A 32 -5.69 8.82 10.95
CA ALA A 32 -4.72 9.86 10.60
C ALA A 32 -5.38 11.25 10.53
N ARG A 33 -6.55 11.36 9.89
CA ARG A 33 -7.35 12.60 9.84
C ARG A 33 -7.82 13.03 11.22
N TYR A 34 -8.34 12.11 12.02
CA TYR A 34 -8.73 12.40 13.40
C TYR A 34 -7.57 12.96 14.22
N LYS A 35 -6.36 12.39 14.08
CA LYS A 35 -5.16 12.91 14.75
C LYS A 35 -4.72 14.27 14.25
N ARG A 36 -4.91 14.58 12.96
CA ARG A 36 -4.68 15.94 12.43
C ARG A 36 -5.64 16.95 13.06
N LEU A 37 -6.92 16.60 13.24
CA LEU A 37 -7.92 17.43 13.92
C LEU A 37 -7.57 17.68 15.41
N GLU A 38 -6.87 16.74 16.06
CA GLU A 38 -6.31 16.93 17.41
C GLU A 38 -5.03 17.81 17.43
N ASN A 39 -4.71 18.55 16.35
CA ASN A 39 -3.50 19.36 16.21
C ASN A 39 -2.20 18.56 16.43
N ARG A 40 -2.10 17.34 15.88
CA ARG A 40 -0.87 16.55 15.86
C ARG A 40 -0.12 16.65 14.54
N GLU A 41 1.19 16.47 14.61
CA GLU A 41 2.03 16.28 13.43
C GLU A 41 1.91 14.81 12.98
N VAL A 42 1.18 14.56 11.89
CA VAL A 42 0.85 13.21 11.45
C VAL A 42 1.67 12.80 10.23
N PHE A 43 2.40 11.70 10.35
CA PHE A 43 2.98 10.98 9.22
C PHE A 43 2.19 9.67 9.01
N PHE A 44 1.64 9.48 7.82
CA PHE A 44 0.91 8.26 7.43
C PHE A 44 1.68 7.59 6.30
N ASN A 45 2.24 6.41 6.56
CA ASN A 45 3.04 5.66 5.60
C ASN A 45 2.25 4.47 5.03
N PHE A 46 2.29 4.34 3.72
CA PHE A 46 1.67 3.28 2.94
C PHE A 46 2.63 2.91 1.79
N GLY A 47 2.62 1.65 1.37
CA GLY A 47 3.44 1.15 0.29
C GLY A 47 3.08 -0.29 -0.05
N VAL A 48 3.98 -0.97 -0.76
CA VAL A 48 3.83 -2.36 -1.19
C VAL A 48 5.10 -3.15 -0.89
N ASP A 49 4.98 -4.48 -0.78
CA ASP A 49 6.12 -5.39 -0.66
C ASP A 49 6.39 -6.06 -2.03
N GLU A 50 7.57 -5.76 -2.58
CA GLU A 50 7.99 -6.11 -3.93
C GLU A 50 8.90 -7.35 -3.99
N HIS A 51 9.29 -7.90 -2.84
CA HIS A 51 10.31 -8.95 -2.79
C HIS A 51 9.74 -10.32 -2.43
N GLY A 52 10.43 -11.37 -2.89
CA GLY A 52 10.16 -12.75 -2.49
C GLY A 52 9.95 -13.71 -3.66
N LEU A 53 10.14 -15.00 -3.40
CA LEU A 53 10.13 -16.06 -4.42
C LEU A 53 8.78 -16.17 -5.14
N LYS A 54 7.67 -15.89 -4.45
CA LYS A 54 6.32 -15.90 -5.05
C LYS A 54 6.17 -14.82 -6.13
N ILE A 55 6.64 -13.61 -5.87
CA ILE A 55 6.60 -12.50 -6.83
C ILE A 55 7.51 -12.80 -8.02
N TYR A 56 8.72 -13.30 -7.76
CA TYR A 56 9.64 -13.72 -8.82
C TYR A 56 9.01 -14.77 -9.74
N ARG A 57 8.43 -15.84 -9.17
CA ARG A 57 7.74 -16.89 -9.95
C ARG A 57 6.59 -16.34 -10.78
N LYS A 58 5.78 -15.44 -10.22
CA LYS A 58 4.68 -14.79 -10.94
C LYS A 58 5.16 -13.88 -12.08
N ALA A 59 6.25 -13.16 -11.89
CA ALA A 59 6.85 -12.35 -12.95
C ALA A 59 7.31 -13.23 -14.13
N ILE A 60 7.95 -14.37 -13.85
CA ILE A 60 8.36 -15.34 -14.88
C ILE A 60 7.14 -15.97 -15.56
N GLU A 61 6.12 -16.40 -14.82
CA GLU A 61 4.85 -16.91 -15.37
C GLU A 61 4.18 -15.88 -16.31
N ALA A 62 4.30 -14.60 -15.99
CA ALA A 62 3.77 -13.50 -16.79
C ALA A 62 4.72 -13.06 -17.95
N ASN A 63 5.86 -13.74 -18.15
CA ASN A 63 6.91 -13.37 -19.10
C ASN A 63 7.42 -11.92 -18.95
N LYS A 64 7.57 -11.44 -17.70
CA LYS A 64 8.03 -10.09 -17.36
C LYS A 64 9.31 -10.13 -16.54
N LYS A 65 10.12 -9.08 -16.67
CA LYS A 65 11.21 -8.81 -15.71
C LYS A 65 10.60 -8.48 -14.34
N PRO A 66 11.19 -8.93 -13.22
CA PRO A 66 10.66 -8.68 -11.87
C PRO A 66 10.34 -7.21 -11.59
N GLN A 67 11.26 -6.29 -11.90
CA GLN A 67 11.04 -4.85 -11.70
C GLN A 67 9.77 -4.37 -12.40
N LYS A 68 9.63 -4.69 -13.69
CA LYS A 68 8.46 -4.28 -14.49
C LYS A 68 7.16 -4.87 -13.94
N TYR A 69 7.21 -6.11 -13.43
CA TYR A 69 6.06 -6.74 -12.79
C TYR A 69 5.67 -6.00 -11.50
N CYS A 70 6.63 -5.68 -10.63
CA CYS A 70 6.38 -4.92 -9.41
C CYS A 70 5.86 -3.51 -9.70
N ASP A 71 6.45 -2.79 -10.66
CA ASP A 71 6.05 -1.44 -11.06
C ASP A 71 4.56 -1.41 -11.47
N GLU A 72 4.12 -2.38 -12.27
CA GLU A 72 2.72 -2.47 -12.70
C GLU A 72 1.74 -2.68 -11.54
N TYR A 73 2.12 -3.49 -10.55
CA TYR A 73 1.29 -3.72 -9.37
C TYR A 73 1.32 -2.55 -8.39
N ALA A 74 2.47 -1.91 -8.21
CA ALA A 74 2.59 -0.69 -7.43
C ALA A 74 1.64 0.41 -7.96
N LEU A 75 1.53 0.55 -9.29
CA LEU A 75 0.56 1.46 -9.93
C LEU A 75 -0.90 1.10 -9.64
N LYS A 76 -1.24 -0.18 -9.55
CA LYS A 76 -2.60 -0.62 -9.19
C LYS A 76 -2.94 -0.27 -7.74
N PHE A 77 -2.00 -0.43 -6.82
CA PHE A 77 -2.19 0.01 -5.43
C PHE A 77 -2.23 1.53 -5.30
N ASP A 78 -1.47 2.27 -6.13
CA ASP A 78 -1.58 3.73 -6.20
C ASP A 78 -2.96 4.16 -6.71
N ALA A 79 -3.48 3.50 -7.74
CA ALA A 79 -4.84 3.74 -8.25
C ALA A 79 -5.91 3.44 -7.20
N LEU A 80 -5.77 2.36 -6.41
CA LEU A 80 -6.65 2.09 -5.28
C LEU A 80 -6.62 3.25 -4.28
N LYS A 81 -5.42 3.70 -3.87
CA LYS A 81 -5.26 4.83 -2.95
C LYS A 81 -5.90 6.11 -3.48
N GLN A 82 -5.79 6.39 -4.79
CA GLN A 82 -6.39 7.57 -5.40
C GLN A 82 -7.93 7.51 -5.48
N GLY A 83 -8.50 6.29 -5.53
CA GLY A 83 -9.94 6.07 -5.60
C GLY A 83 -10.66 6.03 -4.25
N LEU A 84 -9.92 6.06 -3.14
CA LEU A 84 -10.43 6.10 -1.76
C LEU A 84 -10.44 7.55 -1.23
#